data_AF-A0A1V6EB42-F1
#
_entry.id   AF-A0A1V6EB42-F1
#
_cell.length_a   1.000
_cell.length_b   1.000
_cell.length_c   1.000
_cell.angle_alpha   90.00
_cell.angle_beta   90.00
_cell.angle_gamma   90.00
#
_symmetry.space_group_name_H-M   'P 1'
#
loop_
_entity.id
_entity.type
_entity.pdbx_description
1 polymer ?
#
loop_
_entity_poly.entity_id
_entity_poly.type
_entity_poly.pdbx_seq_one_letter_code
_entity_poly.pdbx_strand_id
1 'polypeptide(L)'
;MKRFLVFGLVVAATLLVGCPVNQNPSNITVEDVLGEWDFSNVTIKNETYDNVHVSILPAPHDQESSYKNGVDLHIGDCFYMSDGDFSGNVYTGKYAYQISTAEGKGSSGDEDGWNFIYNITATFSLIEDKLQIQIEADDPLGSFTIQGGTNTSTMQQTTPAGFDDIVGTWEFQWVWIQNQPEEVDGGSLLSTCTLKIKDYPPKALELKGIDQHGYDCDYHGQIIPGEENNIFEYSYLYSIKNTQGNPIAESEEAQTITVQFSLGESKLFAEFDGDGPLNGVRLYNGVKQTEEG
;
A
#
# COMPACT_ATOMS: atom_id res chain seq x y z
N MET A 1 52.32 -52.81 -24.56
CA MET A 1 51.24 -53.56 -25.24
C MET A 1 50.20 -53.99 -24.21
N LYS A 2 48.90 -53.87 -24.56
CA LYS A 2 47.66 -54.24 -23.82
C LYS A 2 47.25 -53.22 -22.73
N ARG A 3 46.39 -52.22 -23.00
CA ARG A 3 44.94 -52.14 -23.36
C ARG A 3 43.99 -52.18 -22.14
N PHE A 4 43.31 -51.04 -21.94
CA PHE A 4 41.90 -50.80 -21.55
C PHE A 4 41.21 -51.70 -20.51
N LEU A 5 40.69 -51.07 -19.44
CA LEU A 5 39.33 -51.21 -18.86
C LEU A 5 39.34 -50.89 -17.36
N VAL A 6 39.03 -49.65 -16.96
CA VAL A 6 38.23 -49.35 -15.75
C VAL A 6 37.51 -48.01 -15.98
N PHE A 7 36.45 -48.05 -16.79
CA PHE A 7 35.38 -47.06 -16.81
C PHE A 7 34.11 -47.85 -16.49
N GLY A 8 33.55 -47.68 -15.30
CA GLY A 8 32.33 -48.35 -14.86
C GLY A 8 32.37 -48.75 -13.38
N LEU A 9 31.38 -48.30 -12.61
CA LEU A 9 31.28 -48.21 -11.13
C LEU A 9 32.12 -47.05 -10.56
N VAL A 10 31.57 -45.86 -10.30
CA VAL A 10 30.48 -45.58 -9.35
C VAL A 10 29.52 -44.53 -9.94
N VAL A 11 28.57 -45.00 -10.74
CA VAL A 11 27.28 -44.33 -11.01
C VAL A 11 26.25 -45.10 -10.17
N ALA A 12 26.26 -44.87 -8.87
CA ALA A 12 25.29 -45.43 -7.90
C ALA A 12 25.45 -44.79 -6.50
N ALA A 13 25.61 -43.47 -6.45
CA ALA A 13 25.41 -42.67 -5.24
C ALA A 13 24.38 -41.58 -5.54
N THR A 14 23.26 -42.01 -6.11
CA THR A 14 22.00 -41.27 -6.15
C THR A 14 21.16 -41.70 -4.95
N LEU A 15 20.45 -40.73 -4.38
CA LEU A 15 19.26 -40.92 -3.51
C LEU A 15 19.52 -41.14 -2.01
N LEU A 16 20.03 -40.11 -1.33
CA LEU A 16 19.59 -39.78 0.03
C LEU A 16 19.18 -38.30 0.12
N VAL A 17 17.93 -38.07 -0.27
CA VAL A 17 16.95 -37.17 0.37
C VAL A 17 17.47 -35.83 0.92
N GLY A 18 17.57 -34.84 0.03
CA GLY A 18 17.19 -33.46 0.33
C GLY A 18 16.15 -33.10 -0.72
N CYS A 19 14.91 -32.85 -0.30
CA CYS A 19 13.73 -32.71 -1.15
C CYS A 19 13.98 -31.83 -2.39
N PRO A 20 13.40 -32.13 -3.56
CA PRO A 20 13.24 -31.10 -4.57
C PRO A 20 12.40 -30.00 -3.91
N VAL A 21 12.99 -28.84 -3.65
CA VAL A 21 12.21 -27.66 -3.30
C VAL A 21 11.34 -27.41 -4.51
N ASN A 22 10.04 -27.58 -4.30
CA ASN A 22 9.00 -27.36 -5.26
C ASN A 22 8.92 -25.86 -5.55
N GLN A 23 9.85 -25.30 -6.32
CA GLN A 23 9.74 -23.94 -6.87
C GLN A 23 9.32 -24.04 -8.32
N ASN A 24 8.06 -24.42 -8.51
CA ASN A 24 7.37 -24.04 -9.71
C ASN A 24 6.78 -22.63 -9.42
N PRO A 25 7.29 -21.54 -10.02
CA PRO A 25 6.76 -20.19 -9.80
C PRO A 25 5.29 -20.01 -10.27
N SER A 26 4.68 -21.07 -10.81
CA SER A 26 3.36 -21.06 -11.45
C SER A 26 2.18 -21.44 -10.56
N ASN A 27 2.38 -21.70 -9.25
CA ASN A 27 1.30 -22.16 -8.36
C ASN A 27 0.81 -21.09 -7.37
N ILE A 28 1.33 -19.87 -7.44
CA ILE A 28 0.82 -18.78 -6.61
C ILE A 28 -0.50 -18.27 -7.18
N THR A 29 -1.44 -17.92 -6.31
CA THR A 29 -2.70 -17.25 -6.66
C THR A 29 -2.63 -15.78 -6.27
N VAL A 30 -3.65 -14.99 -6.64
CA VAL A 30 -3.74 -13.58 -6.24
C VAL A 30 -3.75 -13.47 -4.71
N GLU A 31 -4.43 -14.40 -4.03
CA GLU A 31 -4.54 -14.43 -2.57
C GLU A 31 -3.18 -14.58 -1.87
N ASP A 32 -2.19 -15.24 -2.51
CA ASP A 32 -0.84 -15.40 -1.97
C ASP A 32 -0.02 -14.10 -2.02
N VAL A 33 -0.42 -13.15 -2.87
CA VAL A 33 0.32 -11.90 -3.12
C VAL A 33 -0.44 -10.65 -2.69
N LEU A 34 -1.70 -10.75 -2.27
CA LEU A 34 -2.45 -9.59 -1.76
C LEU A 34 -1.72 -8.88 -0.62
N GLY A 35 -1.87 -7.56 -0.61
CA GLY A 35 -1.39 -6.62 0.39
C GLY A 35 -0.16 -5.81 -0.05
N GLU A 36 0.37 -5.07 0.92
CA GLU A 36 1.58 -4.24 0.92
C GLU A 36 2.89 -5.05 0.96
N TRP A 37 3.84 -4.63 0.14
CA TRP A 37 5.17 -5.21 0.01
C TRP A 37 6.22 -4.11 -0.12
N ASP A 38 7.27 -4.19 0.70
CA ASP A 38 8.40 -3.26 0.62
C ASP A 38 9.61 -3.96 0.00
N PHE A 39 10.30 -3.24 -0.87
CA PHE A 39 11.54 -3.64 -1.50
C PHE A 39 12.61 -2.61 -1.19
N SER A 40 13.82 -3.08 -0.91
CA SER A 40 14.98 -2.20 -0.67
C SER A 40 16.11 -2.50 -1.63
N ASN A 41 16.90 -1.48 -1.95
CA ASN A 41 18.03 -1.55 -2.88
C ASN A 41 17.63 -2.05 -4.27
N VAL A 42 16.48 -1.59 -4.77
CA VAL A 42 15.98 -1.96 -6.09
C VAL A 42 16.65 -1.09 -7.15
N THR A 43 17.19 -1.70 -8.20
CA THR A 43 17.74 -0.95 -9.35
C THR A 43 16.76 -0.93 -10.52
N ILE A 44 16.30 0.25 -10.93
CA ILE A 44 15.41 0.46 -12.08
C ILE A 44 16.07 1.49 -12.99
N LYS A 45 16.22 1.18 -14.29
CA LYS A 45 16.81 2.08 -15.31
C LYS A 45 18.15 2.73 -14.89
N ASN A 46 18.98 2.03 -14.10
CA ASN A 46 20.27 2.44 -13.51
C ASN A 46 20.20 3.36 -12.27
N GLU A 47 19.01 3.65 -11.75
CA GLU A 47 18.84 4.29 -10.46
C GLU A 47 18.56 3.27 -9.37
N THR A 48 19.07 3.50 -8.16
CA THR A 48 18.82 2.65 -7.00
C THR A 48 17.84 3.34 -6.07
N TYR A 49 16.79 2.62 -5.71
CA TYR A 49 15.75 3.07 -4.79
C TYR A 49 15.85 2.25 -3.50
N ASP A 50 16.01 2.94 -2.38
CA ASP A 50 16.12 2.32 -1.06
C ASP A 50 14.76 1.86 -0.52
N ASN A 51 13.67 2.48 -1.02
CA ASN A 51 12.30 2.12 -0.67
C ASN A 51 11.44 2.13 -1.95
N VAL A 52 11.02 0.94 -2.37
CA VAL A 52 9.97 0.74 -3.38
C VAL A 52 8.84 0.00 -2.69
N HIS A 53 7.63 0.52 -2.80
CA HIS A 53 6.44 -0.04 -2.17
C HIS A 53 5.47 -0.52 -3.23
N VAL A 54 4.83 -1.67 -2.98
CA VAL A 54 3.81 -2.24 -3.85
C VAL A 54 2.60 -2.66 -3.02
N SER A 55 1.43 -2.13 -3.38
CA SER A 55 0.15 -2.51 -2.80
C SER A 55 -0.62 -3.36 -3.79
N ILE A 56 -1.01 -4.59 -3.41
CA ILE A 56 -1.77 -5.51 -4.27
C ILE A 56 -3.16 -5.66 -3.67
N LEU A 57 -4.16 -5.04 -4.31
CA LEU A 57 -5.47 -4.82 -3.73
C LEU A 57 -6.50 -5.87 -4.18
N PRO A 58 -7.41 -6.30 -3.28
CA PRO A 58 -8.47 -7.26 -3.61
C PRO A 58 -9.62 -6.64 -4.43
N ALA A 59 -9.60 -5.32 -4.63
CA ALA A 59 -10.60 -4.53 -5.33
C ALA A 59 -9.92 -3.45 -6.18
N PRO A 60 -10.56 -2.95 -7.26
CA PRO A 60 -10.08 -1.80 -8.01
C PRO A 60 -10.18 -0.51 -7.18
N HIS A 61 -9.52 0.54 -7.65
CA HIS A 61 -9.56 1.88 -7.03
C HIS A 61 -10.90 2.59 -7.23
N ASP A 62 -11.52 2.36 -8.38
CA ASP A 62 -12.83 2.93 -8.72
C ASP A 62 -13.91 1.85 -8.65
N GLN A 63 -15.01 2.15 -7.95
CA GLN A 63 -16.17 1.26 -7.85
C GLN A 63 -16.86 1.04 -9.22
N GLU A 64 -16.69 1.97 -10.16
CA GLU A 64 -17.19 1.84 -11.53
C GLU A 64 -16.19 1.15 -12.47
N SER A 65 -15.01 0.79 -11.98
CA SER A 65 -13.97 0.13 -12.76
C SER A 65 -14.48 -1.18 -13.36
N SER A 66 -14.13 -1.43 -14.63
CA SER A 66 -14.42 -2.71 -15.28
C SER A 66 -13.54 -3.86 -14.78
N TYR A 67 -12.53 -3.54 -13.97
CA TYR A 67 -11.53 -4.46 -13.44
C TYR A 67 -11.89 -4.91 -12.02
N LYS A 68 -11.21 -5.94 -11.52
CA LYS A 68 -11.50 -6.55 -10.21
C LYS A 68 -10.46 -6.28 -9.14
N ASN A 69 -9.27 -5.84 -9.52
CA ASN A 69 -8.14 -5.69 -8.62
C ASN A 69 -7.39 -4.40 -8.91
N GLY A 70 -6.71 -3.90 -7.87
CA GLY A 70 -5.79 -2.78 -7.96
C GLY A 70 -4.35 -3.23 -7.72
N VAL A 71 -3.39 -2.56 -8.35
CA VAL A 71 -1.96 -2.66 -8.03
C VAL A 71 -1.36 -1.26 -8.00
N ASP A 72 -0.86 -0.86 -6.85
CA ASP A 72 -0.15 0.40 -6.69
C ASP A 72 1.34 0.16 -6.57
N LEU A 73 2.10 1.09 -7.12
CA LEU A 73 3.55 1.04 -7.12
C LEU A 73 4.10 2.43 -6.83
N HIS A 74 4.92 2.50 -5.80
CA HIS A 74 5.63 3.71 -5.41
C HIS A 74 7.14 3.51 -5.55
N ILE A 75 7.77 4.37 -6.36
CA ILE A 75 9.21 4.34 -6.66
C ILE A 75 9.76 5.76 -6.51
N GLY A 76 10.52 6.03 -5.44
CA GLY A 76 11.06 7.38 -5.21
C GLY A 76 9.94 8.40 -5.03
N ASP A 77 9.89 9.43 -5.89
CA ASP A 77 8.83 10.45 -5.91
C ASP A 77 7.76 10.17 -6.99
N CYS A 78 7.67 8.92 -7.45
CA CYS A 78 6.74 8.47 -8.49
C CYS A 78 5.70 7.53 -7.91
N PHE A 79 4.43 7.82 -8.17
CA PHE A 79 3.30 6.97 -7.83
C PHE A 79 2.61 6.48 -9.10
N TYR A 80 2.34 5.18 -9.17
CA TYR A 80 1.63 4.52 -10.25
C TYR A 80 0.45 3.76 -9.64
N MET A 81 -0.75 4.10 -10.09
CA MET A 81 -2.00 3.47 -9.67
C MET A 81 -2.52 2.63 -10.83
N SER A 82 -2.84 1.37 -10.59
CA SER A 82 -3.32 0.48 -11.65
C SER A 82 -4.58 -0.27 -11.25
N ASP A 83 -5.49 -0.42 -12.20
CA ASP A 83 -6.63 -1.33 -12.13
C ASP A 83 -6.51 -2.42 -13.21
N GLY A 84 -6.82 -3.66 -12.85
CA GLY A 84 -6.61 -4.82 -13.70
C GLY A 84 -7.23 -6.11 -13.19
N ASP A 85 -7.00 -7.19 -13.93
CA ASP A 85 -7.47 -8.53 -13.60
C ASP A 85 -6.31 -9.51 -13.47
N PHE A 86 -6.42 -10.42 -12.50
CA PHE A 86 -5.52 -11.55 -12.37
C PHE A 86 -5.99 -12.76 -13.19
N SER A 87 -5.03 -13.37 -13.89
CA SER A 87 -5.14 -14.72 -14.45
C SER A 87 -4.01 -15.57 -13.86
N GLY A 88 -4.30 -16.25 -12.75
CA GLY A 88 -3.26 -16.89 -11.94
C GLY A 88 -2.33 -15.85 -11.33
N ASN A 89 -1.04 -15.94 -11.64
CA ASN A 89 -0.01 -15.03 -11.16
C ASN A 89 0.28 -13.84 -12.10
N VAL A 90 -0.50 -13.68 -13.17
CA VAL A 90 -0.34 -12.60 -14.14
C VAL A 90 -1.48 -11.61 -13.97
N TYR A 91 -1.13 -10.38 -13.64
CA TYR A 91 -2.02 -9.23 -13.62
C TYR A 91 -1.92 -8.50 -14.96
N THR A 92 -3.05 -8.21 -15.57
CA THR A 92 -3.13 -7.37 -16.78
C THR A 92 -4.13 -6.25 -16.52
N GLY A 93 -3.71 -5.01 -16.77
CA GLY A 93 -4.55 -3.87 -16.47
C GLY A 93 -4.11 -2.62 -17.20
N LYS A 94 -4.63 -1.50 -16.71
CA LYS A 94 -4.19 -0.17 -17.09
C LYS A 94 -3.68 0.58 -15.88
N TYR A 95 -2.79 1.54 -16.09
CA TYR A 95 -2.28 2.38 -15.04
C TYR A 95 -2.35 3.86 -15.39
N ALA A 96 -2.34 4.64 -14.33
CA ALA A 96 -2.22 6.09 -14.29
C ALA A 96 -1.01 6.44 -13.41
N TYR A 97 -0.40 7.61 -13.59
CA TYR A 97 0.83 7.97 -12.87
C TYR A 97 0.86 9.45 -12.44
N GLN A 98 1.59 9.70 -11.35
CA GLN A 98 2.05 11.02 -10.93
C GLN A 98 3.55 10.93 -10.64
N ILE A 99 4.32 11.73 -11.36
CA ILE A 99 5.78 11.78 -11.29
C ILE A 99 6.16 13.19 -10.89
N SER A 100 6.91 13.33 -9.79
CA SER A 100 7.48 14.61 -9.37
C SER A 100 8.95 14.46 -8.98
N THR A 101 9.83 14.28 -9.97
CA THR A 101 11.28 14.15 -9.74
C THR A 101 12.04 15.40 -10.22
N ALA A 102 13.34 15.45 -9.93
CA ALA A 102 14.23 16.48 -10.48
C ALA A 102 14.35 16.40 -12.03
N GLU A 103 14.09 15.23 -12.62
CA GLU A 103 14.23 14.98 -14.06
C GLU A 103 12.95 15.29 -14.84
N GLY A 104 11.80 15.35 -14.17
CA GLY A 104 10.55 15.67 -14.82
C GLY A 104 9.36 15.72 -13.87
N LYS A 105 8.33 16.45 -14.30
CA LYS A 105 7.00 16.43 -13.71
C LYS A 105 6.02 15.94 -14.75
N GLY A 106 5.15 15.02 -14.38
CA GLY A 106 4.13 14.51 -15.27
C GLY A 106 3.01 13.84 -14.47
N SER A 107 1.79 14.02 -14.92
CA SER A 107 0.64 13.27 -14.45
C SER A 107 -0.12 12.74 -15.65
N SER A 108 -0.70 11.55 -15.54
CA SER A 108 -1.71 11.11 -16.49
C SER A 108 -3.12 11.57 -16.11
N GLY A 109 -3.28 12.22 -14.96
CA GLY A 109 -4.54 12.86 -14.58
C GLY A 109 -4.74 14.22 -15.23
N ASP A 110 -5.99 14.59 -15.45
CA ASP A 110 -6.44 15.93 -15.86
C ASP A 110 -7.50 16.47 -14.87
N GLU A 111 -8.23 17.53 -15.25
CA GLU A 111 -9.27 18.14 -14.40
C GLU A 111 -10.35 17.13 -13.95
N ASP A 112 -10.50 16.01 -14.67
CA ASP A 112 -11.47 14.95 -14.39
C ASP A 112 -10.89 13.79 -13.53
N GLY A 113 -9.64 13.89 -13.06
CA GLY A 113 -9.00 12.91 -12.19
C GLY A 113 -7.99 12.00 -12.89
N TRP A 114 -7.74 10.80 -12.35
CA TRP A 114 -6.71 9.88 -12.85
C TRP A 114 -7.16 9.12 -14.10
N ASN A 115 -6.47 9.32 -15.24
CA ASN A 115 -6.79 8.58 -16.46
C ASN A 115 -5.94 7.31 -16.61
N PHE A 116 -6.59 6.15 -16.43
CA PHE A 116 -6.00 4.82 -16.65
C PHE A 116 -5.89 4.49 -18.14
N ILE A 117 -4.83 4.99 -18.79
CA ILE A 117 -4.69 4.90 -20.26
C ILE A 117 -3.54 4.00 -20.71
N TYR A 118 -2.55 3.75 -19.86
CA TYR A 118 -1.34 3.01 -20.20
C TYR A 118 -1.47 1.55 -19.84
N ASN A 119 -1.01 0.63 -20.69
CA ASN A 119 -1.12 -0.79 -20.39
C ASN A 119 -0.02 -1.24 -19.44
N ILE A 120 -0.36 -2.17 -18.55
CA ILE A 120 0.58 -2.84 -17.67
C ILE A 120 0.26 -4.33 -17.60
N THR A 121 1.32 -5.13 -17.61
CA THR A 121 1.29 -6.55 -17.26
C THR A 121 2.33 -6.78 -16.17
N ALA A 122 1.91 -7.36 -15.05
CA ALA A 122 2.79 -7.72 -13.95
C ALA A 122 2.69 -9.23 -13.70
N THR A 123 3.84 -9.91 -13.71
CA THR A 123 3.93 -11.34 -13.35
C THR A 123 4.55 -11.46 -11.98
N PHE A 124 3.79 -12.05 -11.05
CA PHE A 124 4.20 -12.22 -9.66
C PHE A 124 4.81 -13.61 -9.44
N SER A 125 5.70 -13.70 -8.47
CA SER A 125 6.29 -14.97 -8.01
C SER A 125 6.76 -14.81 -6.56
N LEU A 126 6.76 -15.91 -5.80
CA LEU A 126 7.36 -15.96 -4.46
C LEU A 126 8.61 -16.83 -4.49
N ILE A 127 9.73 -16.27 -4.01
CA ILE A 127 11.01 -16.98 -3.87
C ILE A 127 11.40 -16.88 -2.39
N GLU A 128 11.37 -18.01 -1.68
CA GLU A 128 11.66 -18.05 -0.23
C GLU A 128 10.79 -17.04 0.55
N ASP A 129 9.48 -17.02 0.25
CA ASP A 129 8.47 -16.13 0.83
C ASP A 129 8.68 -14.63 0.55
N LYS A 130 9.59 -14.28 -0.36
CA LYS A 130 9.78 -12.91 -0.83
C LYS A 130 9.14 -12.71 -2.20
N LEU A 131 8.48 -11.57 -2.36
CA LEU A 131 7.87 -11.21 -3.63
C LEU A 131 8.93 -10.84 -4.67
N GLN A 132 8.71 -11.34 -5.87
CA GLN A 132 9.32 -10.87 -7.09
C GLN A 132 8.22 -10.50 -8.08
N ILE A 133 8.41 -9.37 -8.74
CA ILE A 133 7.48 -8.86 -9.76
C ILE A 133 8.27 -8.54 -11.02
N GLN A 134 7.86 -9.14 -12.14
CA GLN A 134 8.28 -8.72 -13.47
C GLN A 134 7.21 -7.82 -14.06
N ILE A 135 7.55 -6.57 -14.36
CA ILE A 135 6.64 -5.55 -14.89
C ILE A 135 6.98 -5.31 -16.36
N GLU A 136 5.96 -5.35 -17.20
CA GLU A 136 5.96 -4.93 -18.59
C GLU A 136 4.87 -3.88 -18.78
N ALA A 137 5.27 -2.63 -18.96
CA ALA A 137 4.33 -1.51 -19.04
C ALA A 137 4.71 -0.56 -20.17
N ASP A 138 3.72 0.16 -20.70
CA ASP A 138 3.95 1.30 -21.57
C ASP A 138 4.76 2.40 -20.83
N ASP A 139 5.41 3.30 -21.56
CA ASP A 139 6.04 4.48 -20.95
C ASP A 139 4.99 5.37 -20.27
N PRO A 140 5.31 6.03 -19.13
CA PRO A 140 6.66 6.25 -18.60
C PRO A 140 7.23 5.18 -17.66
N LEU A 141 6.40 4.26 -17.14
CA LEU A 141 6.86 3.23 -16.20
C LEU A 141 7.91 2.32 -16.87
N GLY A 142 7.58 1.81 -18.06
CA GLY A 142 8.42 0.87 -18.80
C GLY A 142 8.54 -0.50 -18.12
N SER A 143 9.48 -1.31 -18.58
CA SER A 143 9.63 -2.70 -18.12
C SER A 143 10.85 -2.91 -17.23
N PHE A 144 10.69 -3.64 -16.13
CA PHE A 144 11.76 -4.00 -15.20
C PHE A 144 11.35 -5.19 -14.31
N THR A 145 12.26 -5.62 -13.44
CA THR A 145 11.98 -6.68 -12.46
C THR A 145 12.48 -6.23 -11.09
N ILE A 146 11.63 -6.38 -10.08
CA ILE A 146 11.98 -6.15 -8.68
C ILE A 146 11.89 -7.46 -7.92
N GLN A 147 12.77 -7.66 -6.94
CA GLN A 147 12.92 -8.91 -6.22
C GLN A 147 13.21 -8.64 -4.74
N GLY A 148 12.88 -9.63 -3.90
CA GLY A 148 13.20 -9.58 -2.48
C GLY A 148 12.19 -8.79 -1.66
N GLY A 149 11.00 -8.54 -2.21
CA GLY A 149 9.92 -7.83 -1.53
C GLY A 149 9.53 -8.56 -0.27
N THR A 150 9.62 -7.88 0.86
CA THR A 150 9.13 -8.39 2.13
C THR A 150 7.69 -8.01 2.27
N ASN A 151 6.83 -8.99 2.52
CA ASN A 151 5.45 -8.72 2.82
C ASN A 151 5.41 -7.87 4.09
N THR A 152 5.00 -6.61 3.96
CA THR A 152 4.81 -5.73 5.11
C THR A 152 3.38 -5.79 5.58
N SER A 153 2.46 -6.11 4.67
CA SER A 153 1.04 -6.20 4.92
C SER A 153 0.55 -7.46 5.58
N THR A 154 1.38 -8.51 5.74
CA THR A 154 0.93 -9.90 5.97
C THR A 154 -0.40 -9.77 6.61
N MET A 155 -1.49 -10.15 5.93
CA MET A 155 -2.78 -10.31 6.59
C MET A 155 -2.54 -11.42 7.62
N GLN A 156 -1.79 -11.07 8.66
CA GLN A 156 -1.78 -11.62 9.97
C GLN A 156 -3.24 -11.69 10.28
N GLN A 157 -3.63 -12.75 10.98
CA GLN A 157 -4.94 -12.77 11.60
C GLN A 157 -5.04 -11.51 12.45
N THR A 158 -5.61 -10.45 11.87
CA THR A 158 -5.86 -9.24 12.59
C THR A 158 -7.07 -9.56 13.43
N THR A 159 -6.95 -9.28 14.71
CA THR A 159 -8.09 -9.44 15.60
C THR A 159 -8.81 -8.10 15.65
N PRO A 160 -10.15 -8.09 15.56
CA PRO A 160 -10.96 -6.93 15.92
C PRO A 160 -10.43 -6.28 17.21
N ALA A 161 -10.08 -5.00 17.15
CA ALA A 161 -9.45 -4.31 18.26
C ALA A 161 -10.45 -3.39 18.95
N GLY A 162 -10.59 -3.54 20.27
CA GLY A 162 -11.43 -2.65 21.07
C GLY A 162 -10.76 -1.29 21.28
N PHE A 163 -11.53 -0.32 21.78
CA PHE A 163 -11.02 1.03 22.00
C PHE A 163 -9.75 1.06 22.87
N ASP A 164 -9.75 0.30 23.97
CA ASP A 164 -8.65 0.31 24.94
C ASP A 164 -7.33 -0.23 24.34
N ASP A 165 -7.42 -1.08 23.32
CA ASP A 165 -6.26 -1.67 22.64
C ASP A 165 -5.57 -0.67 21.70
N ILE A 166 -6.35 0.25 21.12
CA ILE A 166 -5.93 1.17 20.06
C ILE A 166 -5.56 2.57 20.58
N VAL A 167 -5.85 2.90 21.84
CA VAL A 167 -5.45 4.18 22.44
C VAL A 167 -3.93 4.38 22.35
N GLY A 168 -3.52 5.56 21.88
CA GLY A 168 -2.12 5.91 21.69
C GLY A 168 -1.88 6.74 20.44
N THR A 169 -0.61 6.89 20.10
CA THR A 169 -0.16 7.54 18.85
C THR A 169 0.47 6.49 17.97
N TRP A 170 0.05 6.42 16.72
CA TRP A 170 0.47 5.41 15.75
C TRP A 170 0.98 6.10 14.49
N GLU A 171 2.13 5.64 13.98
CA GLU A 171 2.72 6.17 12.76
C GLU A 171 2.52 5.19 11.60
N PHE A 172 2.11 5.75 10.46
CA PHE A 172 1.85 5.07 9.20
C PHE A 172 2.69 5.72 8.10
N GLN A 173 2.98 4.96 7.06
CA GLN A 173 3.68 5.44 5.87
C GLN A 173 2.81 5.23 4.64
N TRP A 174 2.99 6.09 3.64
CA TRP A 174 2.38 5.95 2.31
C TRP A 174 0.85 5.86 2.34
N VAL A 175 0.22 6.74 3.10
CA VAL A 175 -1.25 6.77 3.21
C VAL A 175 -1.82 7.58 2.06
N TRP A 176 -2.58 6.92 1.18
CA TRP A 176 -3.32 7.58 0.12
C TRP A 176 -4.71 8.01 0.58
N ILE A 177 -5.05 9.28 0.31
CA ILE A 177 -6.36 9.87 0.55
C ILE A 177 -6.91 10.30 -0.80
N GLN A 178 -7.79 9.48 -1.37
CA GLN A 178 -8.29 9.61 -2.74
C GLN A 178 -9.31 10.73 -2.94
N ASN A 179 -10.02 11.13 -1.88
CA ASN A 179 -11.22 11.98 -1.98
C ASN A 179 -11.01 13.37 -1.36
N GLN A 180 -9.80 13.91 -1.46
CA GLN A 180 -9.49 15.23 -0.94
C GLN A 180 -10.30 16.34 -1.63
N PRO A 181 -10.46 17.51 -0.97
CA PRO A 181 -11.07 18.68 -1.61
C PRO A 181 -10.38 19.04 -2.94
N GLU A 182 -11.13 19.57 -3.90
CA GLU A 182 -10.60 19.95 -5.22
C GLU A 182 -9.49 21.00 -5.12
N GLU A 183 -9.52 21.86 -4.08
CA GLU A 183 -8.50 22.87 -3.82
C GLU A 183 -7.10 22.30 -3.55
N VAL A 184 -6.99 20.99 -3.31
CA VAL A 184 -5.74 20.26 -3.12
C VAL A 184 -5.52 19.17 -4.18
N ASP A 185 -6.10 19.34 -5.37
CA ASP A 185 -5.98 18.45 -6.54
C ASP A 185 -6.62 17.05 -6.35
N GLY A 186 -7.61 16.94 -5.47
CA GLY A 186 -8.49 15.76 -5.36
C GLY A 186 -7.87 14.53 -4.68
N GLY A 187 -6.55 14.33 -4.72
CA GLY A 187 -5.86 13.20 -4.09
C GLY A 187 -4.55 13.57 -3.41
N SER A 188 -4.32 13.02 -2.21
CA SER A 188 -3.10 13.26 -1.43
C SER A 188 -2.40 11.97 -1.01
N LEU A 189 -1.09 11.90 -1.22
CA LEU A 189 -0.20 10.88 -0.65
C LEU A 189 0.51 11.46 0.56
N LEU A 190 0.20 10.94 1.74
CA LEU A 190 0.92 11.25 2.97
C LEU A 190 2.10 10.28 3.11
N SER A 191 3.32 10.77 2.84
CA SER A 191 4.55 9.98 3.00
C SER A 191 4.69 9.41 4.42
N THR A 192 4.35 10.24 5.42
CA THR A 192 4.20 9.85 6.82
C THR A 192 2.92 10.44 7.38
N CYS A 193 2.19 9.63 8.14
CA CYS A 193 0.94 10.03 8.77
C CYS A 193 0.89 9.51 10.22
N THR A 194 0.33 10.32 11.12
CA THR A 194 0.12 9.97 12.52
C THR A 194 -1.37 9.86 12.81
N LEU A 195 -1.79 8.73 13.37
CA LEU A 195 -3.12 8.56 13.95
C LEU A 195 -3.02 8.58 15.47
N LYS A 196 -3.66 9.55 16.10
CA LYS A 196 -3.71 9.70 17.55
C LYS A 196 -5.11 9.44 18.07
N ILE A 197 -5.25 8.45 18.96
CA ILE A 197 -6.50 8.03 19.58
C ILE A 197 -6.40 8.30 21.08
N LYS A 198 -7.32 9.11 21.62
CA LYS A 198 -7.26 9.62 23.00
C LYS A 198 -8.47 9.18 23.82
N ASP A 199 -8.20 8.65 25.02
CA ASP A 199 -9.21 8.23 25.99
C ASP A 199 -9.47 9.31 27.05
N TYR A 200 -10.04 10.44 26.63
CA TYR A 200 -10.68 11.40 27.54
C TYR A 200 -12.05 11.75 26.96
N PRO A 201 -13.06 12.07 27.77
CA PRO A 201 -14.36 12.46 27.23
C PRO A 201 -14.35 13.90 26.67
N PRO A 202 -14.82 14.13 25.42
CA PRO A 202 -15.22 13.13 24.43
C PRO A 202 -14.00 12.44 23.82
N LYS A 203 -14.10 11.12 23.63
CA LYS A 203 -13.03 10.31 23.00
C LYS A 203 -12.70 10.91 21.65
N ALA A 204 -11.43 11.00 21.33
CA ALA A 204 -10.97 11.74 20.16
C ALA A 204 -10.07 10.91 19.26
N LEU A 205 -10.18 11.16 17.96
CA LEU A 205 -9.29 10.64 16.92
C LEU A 205 -8.76 11.83 16.12
N GLU A 206 -7.48 11.78 15.78
CA GLU A 206 -6.76 12.82 15.04
C GLU A 206 -5.79 12.14 14.06
N LEU A 207 -6.04 12.29 12.76
CA LEU A 207 -5.17 11.82 11.68
C LEU A 207 -4.44 13.03 11.08
N LYS A 208 -3.12 12.97 11.05
CA LYS A 208 -2.26 14.08 10.59
C LYS A 208 -1.15 13.63 9.69
N GLY A 209 -0.88 14.37 8.61
CA GLY A 209 0.27 14.12 7.77
C GLY A 209 0.62 15.29 6.87
N ILE A 210 1.78 15.20 6.23
CA ILE A 210 2.19 16.12 5.17
C ILE A 210 2.03 15.41 3.83
N ASP A 211 1.29 16.02 2.91
CA ASP A 211 1.07 15.47 1.57
C ASP A 211 2.24 15.70 0.61
N GLN A 212 2.13 15.17 -0.61
CA GLN A 212 3.12 15.29 -1.68
C GLN A 212 3.36 16.74 -2.15
N HIS A 213 2.44 17.66 -1.85
CA HIS A 213 2.55 19.09 -2.13
C HIS A 213 3.17 19.88 -0.97
N GLY A 214 3.42 19.22 0.17
CA GLY A 214 3.88 19.85 1.40
C GLY A 214 2.76 20.49 2.22
N TYR A 215 1.51 20.13 1.96
CA TYR A 215 0.36 20.59 2.73
C TYR A 215 0.22 19.80 4.04
N ASP A 216 -0.05 20.52 5.12
CA ASP A 216 -0.37 19.96 6.43
C ASP A 216 -1.85 19.59 6.47
N CYS A 217 -2.13 18.29 6.41
CA CYS A 217 -3.47 17.73 6.46
C CYS A 217 -3.80 17.29 7.89
N ASP A 218 -4.84 17.88 8.46
CA ASP A 218 -5.33 17.60 9.83
C ASP A 218 -6.80 17.20 9.78
N TYR A 219 -7.11 15.95 10.16
CA TYR A 219 -8.46 15.45 10.37
C TYR A 219 -8.65 15.16 11.85
N HIS A 220 -9.51 15.90 12.53
CA HIS A 220 -9.69 15.75 13.97
C HIS A 220 -11.16 15.76 14.36
N GLY A 221 -11.49 14.98 15.37
CA GLY A 221 -12.88 14.80 15.74
C GLY A 221 -13.12 13.92 16.94
N GLN A 222 -14.39 13.57 17.11
CA GLN A 222 -14.86 12.68 18.15
C GLN A 222 -15.09 11.30 17.58
N ILE A 223 -14.70 10.28 18.35
CA ILE A 223 -14.90 8.88 18.01
C ILE A 223 -15.81 8.23 19.05
N ILE A 224 -16.82 7.52 18.58
CA ILE A 224 -17.86 6.90 19.40
C ILE A 224 -17.89 5.40 19.06
N PRO A 225 -17.81 4.51 20.06
CA PRO A 225 -18.00 3.07 19.82
C PRO A 225 -19.34 2.78 19.17
N GLY A 226 -19.33 2.01 18.08
CA GLY A 226 -20.52 1.51 17.40
C GLY A 226 -21.11 0.27 18.08
N GLU A 227 -21.96 -0.45 17.35
CA GLU A 227 -22.58 -1.70 17.84
C GLU A 227 -21.58 -2.85 17.97
N GLU A 228 -20.59 -2.91 17.07
CA GLU A 228 -19.49 -3.85 17.11
C GLU A 228 -18.29 -3.24 17.83
N ASN A 229 -17.60 -4.03 18.66
CA ASN A 229 -16.54 -3.53 19.55
C ASN A 229 -15.35 -2.87 18.83
N ASN A 230 -15.17 -3.15 17.54
CA ASN A 230 -14.06 -2.68 16.71
C ASN A 230 -14.48 -1.72 15.60
N ILE A 231 -15.76 -1.37 15.53
CA ILE A 231 -16.32 -0.42 14.57
C ILE A 231 -16.75 0.83 15.34
N PHE A 232 -16.33 1.99 14.85
CA PHE A 232 -16.57 3.26 15.53
C PHE A 232 -17.12 4.27 14.54
N GLU A 233 -18.03 5.11 15.03
CA GLU A 233 -18.44 6.32 14.32
C GLU A 233 -17.42 7.42 14.61
N TYR A 234 -16.87 8.05 13.58
CA TYR A 234 -15.94 9.16 13.67
C TYR A 234 -16.58 10.41 13.06
N SER A 235 -16.86 11.39 13.91
CA SER A 235 -17.35 12.71 13.50
C SER A 235 -16.21 13.72 13.52
N TYR A 236 -15.82 14.23 12.35
CA TYR A 236 -14.57 14.96 12.17
C TYR A 236 -14.69 16.23 11.34
N LEU A 237 -13.78 17.16 11.62
CA LEU A 237 -13.47 18.30 10.78
C LEU A 237 -12.11 18.05 10.12
N TYR A 238 -11.87 18.68 8.97
CA TYR A 238 -10.55 18.73 8.36
C TYR A 238 -10.06 20.17 8.19
N SER A 239 -8.74 20.33 8.24
CA SER A 239 -8.03 21.57 7.91
C SER A 239 -6.76 21.22 7.15
N ILE A 240 -6.65 21.73 5.93
CA ILE A 240 -5.49 21.52 5.06
C ILE A 240 -4.82 22.87 4.83
N LYS A 241 -3.54 22.97 5.18
CA LYS A 241 -2.78 24.23 5.14
C LYS A 241 -1.52 24.10 4.32
N ASN A 242 -1.10 25.19 3.67
CA ASN A 242 0.20 25.21 3.03
C ASN A 242 1.35 25.33 4.03
N THR A 243 2.58 25.25 3.53
CA THR A 243 3.83 25.36 4.32
C THR A 243 3.98 26.69 5.08
N GLN A 244 3.20 27.73 4.76
CA GLN A 244 3.16 29.00 5.48
C GLN A 244 2.03 29.05 6.54
N GLY A 245 1.25 27.98 6.68
CA GLY A 245 0.13 27.87 7.62
C GLY A 245 -1.17 28.52 7.14
N ASN A 246 -1.27 28.93 5.87
CA ASN A 246 -2.51 29.48 5.33
C ASN A 246 -3.46 28.34 4.94
N PRO A 247 -4.77 28.45 5.22
CA PRO A 247 -5.75 27.44 4.84
C PRO A 247 -5.86 27.34 3.31
N ILE A 248 -5.84 26.12 2.81
CA ILE A 248 -6.13 25.76 1.43
C ILE A 248 -7.55 25.21 1.34
N ALA A 249 -7.92 24.30 2.25
CA ALA A 249 -9.27 23.78 2.39
C ALA A 249 -9.58 23.51 3.87
N GLU A 250 -10.81 23.75 4.30
CA GLU A 250 -11.28 23.40 5.64
C GLU A 250 -12.78 23.11 5.62
N SER A 251 -13.22 22.15 6.43
CA SER A 251 -14.64 21.88 6.58
C SER A 251 -15.27 22.85 7.59
N GLU A 252 -16.39 23.47 7.23
CA GLU A 252 -17.20 24.26 8.17
C GLU A 252 -18.11 23.38 9.05
N GLU A 253 -18.49 22.20 8.55
CA GLU A 253 -19.37 21.24 9.23
C GLU A 253 -18.67 19.90 9.43
N ALA A 254 -19.02 19.23 10.54
CA ALA A 254 -18.47 17.93 10.84
C ALA A 254 -19.02 16.87 9.86
N GLN A 255 -18.13 16.04 9.35
CA GLN A 255 -18.45 14.87 8.55
C GLN A 255 -18.48 13.64 9.43
N THR A 256 -19.27 12.64 9.04
CA THR A 256 -19.38 11.38 9.78
C THR A 256 -18.94 10.23 8.90
N ILE A 257 -18.04 9.40 9.42
CA ILE A 257 -17.52 8.21 8.75
C ILE A 257 -17.42 7.05 9.74
N THR A 258 -17.45 5.82 9.25
CA THR A 258 -17.17 4.64 10.05
C THR A 258 -15.68 4.34 9.98
N VAL A 259 -15.06 4.00 11.12
CA VAL A 259 -13.70 3.49 11.17
C VAL A 259 -13.68 2.13 11.85
N GLN A 260 -13.11 1.14 11.18
CA GLN A 260 -12.90 -0.20 11.71
C GLN A 260 -11.44 -0.40 12.09
N PHE A 261 -11.19 -0.84 13.33
CA PHE A 261 -9.83 -1.13 13.81
C PHE A 261 -9.57 -2.62 13.95
N SER A 262 -8.32 -2.99 13.68
CA SER A 262 -7.81 -4.32 14.00
C SER A 262 -6.32 -4.27 14.35
N LEU A 263 -5.84 -5.28 15.05
CA LEU A 263 -4.44 -5.41 15.46
C LEU A 263 -3.85 -6.71 14.91
N GLY A 264 -2.64 -6.62 14.36
CA GLY A 264 -1.82 -7.77 13.95
C GLY A 264 -0.37 -7.54 14.36
N GLU A 265 0.26 -8.51 15.04
CA GLU A 265 1.64 -8.42 15.55
C GLU A 265 1.99 -7.07 16.23
N SER A 266 1.05 -6.55 17.02
CA SER A 266 1.17 -5.24 17.70
C SER A 266 1.21 -4.01 16.79
N LYS A 267 0.83 -4.15 15.51
CA LYS A 267 0.60 -3.05 14.58
C LYS A 267 -0.89 -2.76 14.44
N LEU A 268 -1.21 -1.49 14.24
CA LEU A 268 -2.58 -1.01 14.05
C LEU A 268 -2.97 -1.02 12.56
N PHE A 269 -4.20 -1.43 12.31
CA PHE A 269 -4.87 -1.34 11.02
C PHE A 269 -6.17 -0.57 11.20
N ALA A 270 -6.46 0.35 10.28
CA ALA A 270 -7.69 1.11 10.27
C ALA A 270 -8.26 1.20 8.85
N GLU A 271 -9.55 0.94 8.69
CA GLU A 271 -10.28 1.13 7.43
C GLU A 271 -11.41 2.13 7.65
N PHE A 272 -11.49 3.12 6.76
CA PHE A 272 -12.47 4.19 6.81
C PHE A 272 -13.50 3.99 5.70
N ASP A 273 -14.78 3.98 6.07
CA ASP A 273 -15.90 3.71 5.16
C ASP A 273 -17.05 4.69 5.42
N GLY A 274 -17.48 5.40 4.37
CA GLY A 274 -18.56 6.38 4.43
C GLY A 274 -18.45 7.46 3.37
N ASP A 275 -18.57 8.73 3.76
CA ASP A 275 -18.46 9.87 2.85
C ASP A 275 -17.31 10.80 3.27
N GLY A 276 -16.87 11.65 2.33
CA GLY A 276 -15.88 12.68 2.58
C GLY A 276 -14.43 12.25 2.30
N PRO A 277 -13.45 13.10 2.66
CA PRO A 277 -12.05 12.88 2.31
C PRO A 277 -11.46 11.55 2.75
N LEU A 278 -11.87 11.06 3.93
CA LEU A 278 -11.35 9.81 4.47
C LEU A 278 -12.05 8.56 3.92
N ASN A 279 -13.07 8.68 3.06
CA ASN A 279 -13.75 7.51 2.50
C ASN A 279 -12.78 6.63 1.70
N GLY A 280 -12.77 5.34 2.00
CA GLY A 280 -11.90 4.34 1.37
C GLY A 280 -10.45 4.37 1.85
N VAL A 281 -10.08 5.27 2.77
CA VAL A 281 -8.72 5.32 3.31
C VAL A 281 -8.44 4.07 4.12
N ARG A 282 -7.29 3.46 3.88
CA ARG A 282 -6.79 2.31 4.63
C ARG A 282 -5.42 2.61 5.20
N LEU A 283 -5.30 2.44 6.51
CA LEU A 283 -4.06 2.62 7.25
C LEU A 283 -3.51 1.25 7.61
N TYR A 284 -2.36 0.90 7.06
CA TYR A 284 -1.72 -0.39 7.26
C TYR A 284 -0.46 -0.24 8.11
N ASN A 285 -0.22 -1.25 8.98
CA ASN A 285 1.05 -1.39 9.69
C ASN A 285 1.41 -0.25 10.65
N GLY A 286 0.41 0.37 11.29
CA GLY A 286 0.64 1.44 12.25
C GLY A 286 1.58 1.02 13.38
N VAL A 287 2.68 1.74 13.56
CA VAL A 287 3.66 1.47 14.63
C VAL A 287 3.36 2.39 15.81
N LYS A 288 3.12 1.78 16.98
CA LYS A 288 2.83 2.52 18.21
C LYS A 288 4.06 3.31 18.65
N GLN A 289 3.89 4.62 18.80
CA GLN A 289 4.92 5.49 19.31
C GLN A 289 4.96 5.39 20.84
N THR A 290 6.15 5.28 21.41
CA THR A 290 6.35 5.42 22.84
C THR A 290 6.08 6.86 23.22
N GLU A 291 5.18 7.11 24.18
CA GLU A 291 4.97 8.45 24.72
C GLU A 291 6.32 8.97 25.24
N GLU A 292 6.85 10.04 24.62
CA GLU A 292 7.97 10.78 25.21
C GLU A 292 7.49 11.33 26.55
N GLY A 293 8.10 10.84 27.64
CA GLY A 293 7.84 11.29 29.00
C GLY A 293 8.39 12.66 29.32
#